data_AF-A0A371M8H2-F1
#
_entry.id   AF-A0A371M8H2-F1
#
_cell.length_a   1.000
_cell.length_b   1.000
_cell.length_c   1.000
_cell.angle_alpha   90.00
_cell.angle_beta   90.00
_cell.angle_gamma   90.00
#
_symmetry.space_group_name_H-M   'P 1'
#
loop_
_entity.id
_entity.type
_entity.pdbx_description
1 polymer ?
#
loop_
_entity_poly.entity_id
_entity_poly.type
_entity_poly.pdbx_seq_one_letter_code
_entity_poly.pdbx_strand_id
1 'polypeptide(L)'
;MVGVRRRFALADTAQQVVGGFLLAGPFVVTEEVWVLARSMSFAQALLTLFIVLAVGYGALYKADDRDPDREREVGGIPVRFISLITVSYLSVFILALAFDAPGTFLSDVSGQVLVTVLGYDLDLAVLRITLKATSVGAVFSVIGAATADSLF
;
A
#
# COMPACT_ATOMS: atom_id res chain seq x y z
N MET A 1 18.90 19.09 -18.87
CA MET A 1 19.55 19.38 -17.58
C MET A 1 19.43 18.12 -16.74
N VAL A 2 20.54 17.41 -16.51
CA VAL A 2 20.52 16.18 -15.70
C VAL A 2 20.73 16.61 -14.25
N GLY A 3 19.66 16.54 -13.44
CA GLY A 3 19.72 16.86 -12.02
C GLY A 3 20.70 15.93 -11.30
N VAL A 4 21.50 16.49 -10.39
CA VAL A 4 22.39 15.72 -9.51
C VAL A 4 21.56 14.71 -8.75
N ARG A 5 21.72 13.41 -9.05
CA ARG A 5 21.00 12.29 -8.41
C ARG A 5 21.22 12.37 -6.89
N ARG A 6 20.20 12.78 -6.13
CA ARG A 6 20.26 12.94 -4.66
C ARG A 6 19.98 11.62 -3.96
N ARG A 7 20.62 11.44 -2.80
CA ARG A 7 20.31 10.35 -1.86
C ARG A 7 18.88 10.50 -1.34
N PHE A 8 18.22 9.37 -1.05
CA PHE A 8 16.86 9.34 -0.50
C PHE A 8 16.68 10.30 0.69
N ALA A 9 15.65 11.14 0.63
CA ALA A 9 15.32 12.16 1.63
C ALA A 9 13.87 12.01 2.10
N LEU A 10 13.52 12.63 3.22
CA LEU A 10 12.15 12.59 3.76
C LEU A 10 11.10 13.20 2.81
N ALA A 11 11.52 14.13 1.94
CA ALA A 11 10.65 14.70 0.91
C ALA A 11 10.15 13.63 -0.08
N ASP A 12 10.98 12.61 -0.36
CA ASP A 12 10.67 11.51 -1.26
C ASP A 12 9.52 10.65 -0.67
N THR A 13 9.54 10.42 0.65
CA THR A 13 8.40 9.77 1.35
C THR A 13 7.13 10.60 1.24
N ALA A 14 7.20 11.93 1.34
CA ALA A 14 6.02 12.79 1.21
C ALA A 14 5.42 12.72 -0.21
N GLN A 15 6.26 12.69 -1.25
CA GLN A 15 5.83 12.51 -2.64
C GLN A 15 5.17 11.14 -2.84
N GLN A 16 5.78 10.07 -2.31
CA GLN A 16 5.20 8.72 -2.34
C GLN A 16 3.83 8.68 -1.67
N VAL A 17 3.64 9.40 -0.55
CA VAL A 17 2.35 9.48 0.14
C VAL A 17 1.31 10.17 -0.75
N VAL A 18 1.65 11.33 -1.33
CA VAL A 18 0.74 12.07 -2.22
C VAL A 18 0.35 11.20 -3.42
N GLY A 19 1.33 10.60 -4.09
CA GLY A 19 1.09 9.71 -5.23
C GLY A 19 0.28 8.48 -4.86
N GLY A 20 0.57 7.87 -3.72
CA GLY A 20 -0.15 6.71 -3.20
C GLY A 20 -1.62 7.03 -2.92
N PHE A 21 -1.89 8.13 -2.23
CA PHE A 21 -3.25 8.56 -1.90
C PHE A 21 -4.09 8.83 -3.14
N LEU A 22 -3.51 9.52 -4.14
CA LEU A 22 -4.21 9.89 -5.37
C LEU A 22 -4.75 8.68 -6.12
N LEU A 23 -3.96 7.61 -6.24
CA LEU A 23 -4.41 6.40 -6.94
C LEU A 23 -5.14 5.41 -6.04
N ALA A 24 -4.87 5.37 -4.72
CA ALA A 24 -5.56 4.48 -3.79
C ALA A 24 -7.01 4.88 -3.53
N GLY A 25 -7.28 6.18 -3.42
CA GLY A 25 -8.57 6.72 -2.97
C GLY A 25 -9.79 6.12 -3.67
N PRO A 26 -9.86 6.13 -5.03
CA PRO A 26 -11.01 5.61 -5.77
C PRO A 26 -11.30 4.12 -5.51
N PHE A 27 -10.28 3.30 -5.23
CA PHE A 27 -10.44 1.85 -5.06
C PHE A 27 -10.75 1.45 -3.62
N VAL A 28 -10.38 2.27 -2.63
CA VAL A 28 -10.70 2.01 -1.23
C VAL A 28 -12.21 2.04 -1.00
N VAL A 29 -12.93 2.88 -1.75
CA VAL A 29 -14.34 3.18 -1.55
C VAL A 29 -15.28 2.38 -2.46
N THR A 30 -14.76 1.40 -3.22
CA THR A 30 -15.57 0.60 -4.15
C THR A 30 -15.91 -0.76 -3.57
N GLU A 31 -17.18 -1.14 -3.64
CA GLU A 31 -17.68 -2.41 -3.10
C GLU A 31 -16.98 -3.62 -3.72
N GLU A 32 -16.63 -3.55 -5.01
CA GLU A 32 -16.01 -4.65 -5.75
C GLU A 32 -14.68 -5.08 -5.13
N VAL A 33 -13.88 -4.13 -4.63
CA VAL A 33 -12.59 -4.44 -3.97
C VAL A 33 -12.83 -5.22 -2.67
N TRP A 34 -13.85 -4.85 -1.92
CA TRP A 34 -14.20 -5.53 -0.66
C TRP A 34 -14.82 -6.91 -0.89
N VAL A 35 -15.63 -7.07 -1.93
CA VAL A 35 -16.16 -8.39 -2.34
C VAL A 35 -15.03 -9.32 -2.77
N LEU A 36 -14.05 -8.82 -3.54
CA LEU A 36 -12.86 -9.59 -3.90
C LEU A 36 -12.05 -9.96 -2.65
N ALA A 37 -11.80 -9.00 -1.76
CA ALA A 37 -11.06 -9.24 -0.51
C ALA A 37 -11.71 -10.30 0.38
N ARG A 38 -13.05 -10.35 0.45
CA ARG A 38 -13.80 -11.39 1.17
C ARG A 38 -13.55 -12.78 0.62
N SER A 39 -13.55 -12.93 -0.71
CA SER A 39 -13.39 -14.22 -1.39
C SER A 39 -11.95 -14.68 -1.55
N MET A 40 -10.97 -13.79 -1.38
CA MET A 40 -9.55 -14.11 -1.55
C MET A 40 -9.05 -15.16 -0.57
N SER A 41 -8.38 -16.18 -1.09
CA SER A 41 -7.59 -17.11 -0.28
C SER A 41 -6.29 -16.46 0.21
N PHE A 42 -5.63 -17.08 1.18
CA PHE A 42 -4.32 -16.60 1.66
C PHE A 42 -3.26 -16.63 0.55
N ALA A 43 -3.27 -17.65 -0.31
CA ALA A 43 -2.36 -17.76 -1.45
C ALA A 43 -2.57 -16.62 -2.46
N GLN A 44 -3.82 -16.23 -2.71
CA GLN A 44 -4.12 -15.09 -3.57
C GLN A 44 -3.62 -13.78 -2.96
N ALA A 45 -3.82 -13.56 -1.65
CA ALA A 45 -3.29 -12.38 -0.96
C ALA A 45 -1.77 -12.29 -1.03
N LEU A 46 -1.08 -13.42 -0.85
CA LEU A 46 0.37 -13.49 -0.97
C LEU A 46 0.83 -13.20 -2.42
N LEU A 47 0.11 -13.71 -3.42
CA LEU A 47 0.37 -13.39 -4.83
C LEU A 47 0.19 -11.90 -5.11
N THR A 48 -0.85 -11.27 -4.54
CA THR A 48 -1.06 -9.83 -4.66
C THR A 48 0.09 -9.04 -4.05
N LEU A 49 0.58 -9.46 -2.87
CA LEU A 49 1.78 -8.88 -2.27
C LEU A 49 2.98 -8.97 -3.20
N PHE A 50 3.25 -10.13 -3.81
CA PHE A 50 4.33 -10.29 -4.78
C PHE A 50 4.17 -9.40 -6.01
N ILE A 51 2.94 -9.22 -6.52
CA ILE A 51 2.66 -8.28 -7.61
C ILE A 51 3.04 -6.86 -7.21
N VAL A 52 2.64 -6.39 -6.02
CA VAL A 52 2.98 -5.06 -5.53
C VAL A 52 4.50 -4.87 -5.43
N LEU A 53 5.22 -5.86 -4.88
CA LEU A 53 6.68 -5.83 -4.80
C LEU A 53 7.33 -5.77 -6.18
N ALA A 54 6.88 -6.60 -7.13
CA ALA A 54 7.40 -6.65 -8.49
C ALA A 54 7.14 -5.34 -9.24
N VAL A 55 5.93 -4.78 -9.12
CA VAL A 55 5.58 -3.49 -9.74
C VAL A 55 6.40 -2.36 -9.13
N GLY A 56 6.53 -2.28 -7.80
CA GLY A 56 7.35 -1.26 -7.15
C GLY A 56 8.82 -1.33 -7.55
N TYR A 57 9.37 -2.54 -7.63
CA TYR A 57 10.76 -2.75 -8.08
C TYR A 57 10.93 -2.37 -9.55
N GLY A 58 10.01 -2.82 -10.40
CA GLY A 58 10.00 -2.47 -11.82
C GLY A 58 9.89 -0.97 -12.05
N ALA A 59 9.02 -0.29 -11.30
CA ALA A 59 8.85 1.15 -11.41
C ALA A 59 10.13 1.92 -11.04
N LEU A 60 10.76 1.59 -9.91
CA LEU A 60 11.98 2.28 -9.47
C LEU A 60 13.21 1.94 -10.31
N TYR A 61 13.47 0.66 -10.57
CA TYR A 61 14.79 0.22 -11.08
C TYR A 61 14.79 -0.16 -12.55
N LYS A 62 13.62 -0.34 -13.17
CA LYS A 62 13.51 -0.64 -14.60
C LYS A 62 12.90 0.51 -15.38
N ALA A 63 11.86 1.15 -14.86
CA ALA A 63 11.22 2.27 -15.55
C ALA A 63 11.95 3.59 -15.30
N ASP A 64 12.34 3.88 -14.06
CA ASP A 64 13.06 5.11 -13.70
C ASP A 64 14.61 4.98 -13.78
N ASP A 65 15.11 3.85 -14.30
CA ASP A 65 16.54 3.57 -14.57
C ASP A 65 17.46 3.87 -13.36
N ARG A 66 16.98 3.54 -12.15
CA ARG A 66 17.76 3.68 -10.93
C ARG A 66 18.66 2.48 -10.73
N ASP A 67 19.83 2.76 -10.19
CA ASP A 67 20.82 1.75 -9.84
C ASP A 67 20.65 1.37 -8.36
N PRO A 68 20.13 0.15 -8.06
CA PRO A 68 19.88 -0.27 -6.69
C PRO A 68 21.15 -0.33 -5.85
N ASP A 69 22.30 -0.68 -6.45
CA ASP A 69 23.59 -0.84 -5.77
C ASP A 69 24.16 0.50 -5.25
N ARG A 70 23.57 1.62 -5.68
CA ARG A 70 23.96 2.97 -5.28
C ARG A 70 23.05 3.57 -4.23
N GLU A 71 21.99 2.86 -3.84
CA GLU A 71 21.05 3.31 -2.83
C GLU A 71 21.53 2.97 -1.40
N ARG A 72 20.91 3.62 -0.40
CA ARG A 72 21.10 3.19 0.99
C ARG A 72 20.28 1.93 1.20
N GLU A 73 20.89 0.90 1.76
CA GLU A 73 20.25 -0.39 1.97
C GLU A 73 20.15 -0.73 3.46
N VAL A 74 19.11 -1.50 3.81
CA VAL A 74 18.95 -2.14 5.12
C VAL A 74 18.66 -3.61 4.86
N GLY A 75 19.55 -4.49 5.32
CA GLY A 75 19.42 -5.94 5.09
C GLY A 75 19.50 -6.36 3.61
N GLY A 76 20.22 -5.59 2.78
CA GLY A 76 20.35 -5.84 1.33
C GLY A 76 19.15 -5.39 0.49
N ILE A 77 18.21 -4.63 1.08
CA ILE A 77 17.07 -4.05 0.38
C ILE A 77 17.20 -2.51 0.43
N PRO A 78 17.10 -1.81 -0.71
CA PRO A 78 17.13 -0.36 -0.74
C PRO A 78 16.02 0.29 0.12
N VAL A 79 16.40 1.27 0.93
CA VAL A 79 15.51 2.00 1.86
C VAL A 79 14.38 2.68 1.12
N ARG A 80 14.64 3.19 -0.09
CA ARG A 80 13.59 3.82 -0.90
C ARG A 80 12.53 2.81 -1.33
N PHE A 81 12.93 1.60 -1.74
CA PHE A 81 11.98 0.55 -2.06
C PHE A 81 11.16 0.14 -0.84
N ILE A 82 11.79 0.00 0.33
CA ILE A 82 11.08 -0.24 1.59
C ILE A 82 10.06 0.89 1.85
N SER A 83 10.48 2.16 1.75
CA SER A 83 9.59 3.31 1.89
C SER A 83 8.43 3.24 0.92
N LEU A 84 8.70 3.00 -0.37
CA LEU A 84 7.68 2.92 -1.41
C LEU A 84 6.61 1.87 -1.07
N ILE A 85 7.03 0.66 -0.70
CA ILE A 85 6.10 -0.43 -0.36
C ILE A 85 5.33 -0.08 0.91
N THR A 86 6.01 0.36 1.97
CA THR A 86 5.36 0.74 3.23
C THR A 86 4.35 1.86 3.03
N VAL A 87 4.72 2.93 2.32
CA VAL A 87 3.83 4.05 2.00
C VAL A 87 2.64 3.59 1.18
N SER A 88 2.84 2.71 0.20
CA SER A 88 1.75 2.22 -0.66
C SER A 88 0.68 1.47 0.14
N TYR A 89 1.10 0.59 1.05
CA TYR A 89 0.17 -0.14 1.91
C TYR A 89 -0.47 0.77 2.97
N LEU A 90 0.33 1.61 3.64
CA LEU A 90 -0.18 2.50 4.68
C LEU A 90 -1.16 3.53 4.11
N SER A 91 -0.93 4.03 2.89
CA SER A 91 -1.83 4.98 2.24
C SER A 91 -3.23 4.39 2.08
N VAL A 92 -3.31 3.20 1.52
CA VAL A 92 -4.58 2.49 1.31
C VAL A 92 -5.24 2.17 2.65
N PHE A 93 -4.46 1.66 3.61
CA PHE A 93 -4.98 1.29 4.93
C PHE A 93 -5.53 2.50 5.70
N ILE A 94 -4.78 3.60 5.75
CA ILE A 94 -5.20 4.84 6.41
C ILE A 94 -6.45 5.39 5.74
N LEU A 95 -6.51 5.42 4.40
CA LEU A 95 -7.70 5.87 3.68
C LEU A 95 -8.92 4.98 3.98
N ALA A 96 -8.74 3.66 4.02
CA ALA A 96 -9.83 2.73 4.34
C ALA A 96 -10.41 2.99 5.73
N LEU A 97 -9.55 3.23 6.72
CA LEU A 97 -9.99 3.59 8.06
C LEU A 97 -10.61 4.99 8.11
N ALA A 98 -10.02 5.97 7.42
CA ALA A 98 -10.51 7.34 7.41
C ALA A 98 -11.90 7.49 6.80
N PHE A 99 -12.22 6.64 5.81
CA PHE A 99 -13.54 6.61 5.16
C PHE A 99 -14.52 5.61 5.77
N ASP A 100 -14.16 4.99 6.90
CA ASP A 100 -14.97 3.94 7.54
C ASP A 100 -15.40 2.83 6.57
N ALA A 101 -14.51 2.47 5.64
CA ALA A 101 -14.78 1.46 4.64
C ALA A 101 -14.98 0.06 5.26
N PRO A 102 -14.19 -0.39 6.28
CA PRO A 102 -14.49 -1.64 6.97
C PRO A 102 -15.88 -1.64 7.62
N GLY A 103 -16.27 -0.54 8.29
CA GLY A 103 -17.59 -0.44 8.92
C GLY A 103 -18.72 -0.46 7.90
N THR A 104 -18.51 0.16 6.74
CA THR A 104 -19.49 0.22 5.65
C THR A 104 -19.66 -1.14 4.95
N PHE A 105 -18.56 -1.78 4.55
CA PHE A 105 -18.60 -2.96 3.66
C PHE A 105 -18.53 -4.31 4.39
N LEU A 106 -18.21 -4.32 5.69
CA LEU A 106 -18.07 -5.54 6.51
C LEU A 106 -18.95 -5.52 7.76
N SER A 107 -20.01 -4.71 7.78
CA SER A 107 -20.96 -4.63 8.91
C SER A 107 -21.66 -5.96 9.23
N ASP A 108 -21.74 -6.87 8.25
CA ASP A 108 -22.30 -8.21 8.37
C ASP A 108 -21.28 -9.26 8.85
N VAL A 109 -19.99 -8.89 8.92
CA VAL A 109 -18.92 -9.80 9.32
C VAL A 109 -18.76 -9.76 10.83
N SER A 110 -18.99 -10.91 11.47
CA SER A 110 -18.74 -11.15 12.90
C SER A 110 -17.80 -12.34 13.07
N GLY A 111 -16.73 -12.14 13.81
CA GLY A 111 -15.67 -13.09 14.12
C GLY A 111 -15.25 -13.03 15.57
N GLN A 112 -13.95 -13.19 15.83
CA GLN A 112 -13.39 -13.13 17.18
C GLN A 112 -13.02 -11.68 17.50
N VAL A 113 -13.78 -11.06 18.41
CA VAL A 113 -13.40 -9.77 19.01
C VAL A 113 -12.15 -9.99 19.85
N LEU A 114 -11.04 -9.42 19.41
CA LEU A 114 -9.74 -9.56 20.06
C LEU A 114 -9.63 -8.58 21.24
N VAL A 115 -9.98 -7.33 20.98
CA VAL A 115 -9.78 -6.20 21.89
C VAL A 115 -10.86 -5.15 21.62
N THR A 116 -11.51 -4.66 22.68
CA THR A 116 -12.38 -3.48 22.60
C THR A 116 -11.61 -2.25 23.08
N VAL A 117 -11.37 -1.28 22.20
CA VAL A 117 -10.66 -0.02 22.53
C VAL A 117 -11.54 1.16 22.15
N LEU A 118 -11.78 2.06 23.10
CA LEU A 118 -12.57 3.29 22.90
C LEU A 118 -13.96 3.04 22.30
N GLY A 119 -14.57 1.88 22.57
CA GLY A 119 -15.89 1.50 22.04
C GLY A 119 -15.87 0.84 20.66
N TYR A 120 -14.68 0.61 20.08
CA TYR A 120 -14.51 -0.15 18.83
C TYR A 120 -14.06 -1.57 19.12
N ASP A 121 -14.80 -2.55 18.60
CA ASP A 121 -14.45 -3.96 18.66
C ASP A 121 -13.49 -4.30 17.52
N LEU A 122 -12.24 -4.62 17.86
CA LEU A 122 -11.28 -5.15 16.89
C LEU A 122 -11.59 -6.62 16.61
N ASP A 123 -12.30 -6.86 15.51
CA ASP A 123 -12.57 -8.19 15.01
C ASP A 123 -11.46 -8.69 14.08
N LEU A 124 -10.92 -9.87 14.38
CA LEU A 124 -9.90 -10.52 13.55
C LEU A 124 -10.37 -10.81 12.12
N ALA A 125 -11.64 -11.13 11.91
CA ALA A 125 -12.18 -11.38 10.59
C ALA A 125 -12.20 -10.10 9.75
N VAL A 126 -12.69 -9.00 10.33
CA VAL A 126 -12.70 -7.66 9.71
C VAL A 126 -11.28 -7.20 9.39
N LEU A 127 -10.35 -7.36 10.34
CA LEU A 127 -8.95 -6.99 10.13
C LEU A 127 -8.33 -7.77 8.96
N ARG A 128 -8.55 -9.10 8.89
CA ARG A 128 -8.00 -9.92 7.79
C ARG A 128 -8.54 -9.50 6.43
N ILE A 129 -9.84 -9.22 6.32
CA ILE A 129 -10.45 -8.79 5.05
C ILE A 129 -9.95 -7.38 4.69
N THR A 130 -9.84 -6.49 5.66
CA THR A 130 -9.28 -5.14 5.47
C THR A 130 -7.84 -5.19 4.95
N LEU A 131 -7.00 -6.09 5.48
CA LEU A 131 -5.63 -6.27 4.98
C LEU A 131 -5.59 -6.83 3.55
N LYS A 132 -6.52 -7.72 3.18
CA LYS A 132 -6.65 -8.20 1.79
C LYS A 132 -7.09 -7.08 0.86
N ALA A 133 -8.11 -6.29 1.23
CA ALA A 133 -8.55 -5.12 0.48
C ALA A 133 -7.43 -4.09 0.33
N THR A 134 -6.66 -3.87 1.40
CA THR A 134 -5.46 -3.02 1.38
C THR A 134 -4.43 -3.52 0.37
N SER A 135 -4.20 -4.84 0.31
CA SER A 135 -3.26 -5.42 -0.66
C SER A 135 -3.71 -5.25 -2.11
N VAL A 136 -5.01 -5.36 -2.38
CA VAL A 136 -5.58 -5.06 -3.71
C VAL A 136 -5.38 -3.59 -4.06
N GLY A 137 -5.75 -2.67 -3.16
CA GLY A 137 -5.56 -1.23 -3.37
C GLY A 137 -4.09 -0.82 -3.51
N ALA A 138 -3.18 -1.53 -2.83
CA ALA A 138 -1.75 -1.24 -2.87
C ALA A 138 -1.14 -1.44 -4.26
N VAL A 139 -1.73 -2.27 -5.13
CA VAL A 139 -1.32 -2.42 -6.54
C VAL A 139 -1.43 -1.10 -7.30
N PHE A 140 -2.45 -0.30 -7.02
CA PHE A 140 -2.65 1.01 -7.63
C PHE A 140 -1.85 2.09 -6.91
N SER A 141 -1.84 2.04 -5.57
CA SER A 141 -1.08 2.98 -4.76
C SER A 141 0.41 2.97 -5.08
N VAL A 142 1.02 1.80 -5.34
CA VAL A 142 2.46 1.71 -5.62
C VAL A 142 2.85 2.36 -6.93
N ILE A 143 1.98 2.30 -7.94
CA ILE A 143 2.19 2.96 -9.23
C ILE A 143 2.16 4.47 -9.04
N GLY A 144 1.17 4.97 -8.29
CA GLY A 144 1.01 6.39 -8.00
C GLY A 144 2.18 6.94 -7.19
N ALA A 145 2.55 6.23 -6.12
CA ALA A 145 3.67 6.58 -5.25
C ALA A 145 5.00 6.60 -6.02
N ALA A 146 5.26 5.58 -6.86
CA ALA A 146 6.48 5.52 -7.67
C ALA A 146 6.52 6.61 -8.74
N THR A 147 5.38 6.94 -9.36
CA THR A 147 5.28 8.02 -10.35
C THR A 147 5.53 9.39 -9.72
N ALA A 148 4.98 9.63 -8.53
CA ALA A 148 5.25 10.87 -7.80
C ALA A 148 6.72 10.97 -7.37
N ASP A 149 7.32 9.86 -6.93
CA ASP A 149 8.73 9.78 -6.53
C ASP A 149 9.73 9.95 -7.69
N SER A 150 9.30 9.77 -8.95
CA SER A 150 10.15 9.97 -10.14
C SER A 150 9.99 11.36 -10.76
N LEU A 151 8.83 11.98 -10.62
CA LEU A 151 8.54 13.29 -11.21
C LEU A 151 9.12 14.48 -10.43
N PHE A 152 9.38 14.31 -9.14
CA PHE A 152 9.80 15.39 -8.23
C PHE A 152 11.16 15.13 -7.58
#